data_AF-A0A1U7GNU0-F1
#
_entry.id   AF-A0A1U7GNU0-F1
#
_cell.length_a   1.000
_cell.length_b   1.000
_cell.length_c   1.000
_cell.angle_alpha   90.00
_cell.angle_beta   90.00
_cell.angle_gamma   90.00
#
_symmetry.space_group_name_H-M   'P 1'
#
loop_
_entity.id
_entity.type
_entity.pdbx_description
1 polymer ?
#
loop_
_entity_poly.entity_id
_entity_poly.type
_entity_poly.pdbx_seq_one_letter_code
_entity_poly.pdbx_strand_id
1 'polypeptide(L)' 'MREFRPGPDELNEKAREALLVELFRGREITHRQLGEALGLGRYETDGLLKRCGVGLDVSAEKIRQGCGLLGQARPS' A
#
# COMPACT_ATOMS: atom_id res chain seq x y z
N MET A 1 -10.51 -16.61 -21.69
CA MET A 1 -9.72 -15.97 -20.61
C MET A 1 -8.75 -15.02 -21.30
N ARG A 2 -8.74 -13.73 -20.99
CA ARG A 2 -7.84 -12.77 -21.65
C ARG A 2 -6.48 -12.84 -20.96
N GLU A 3 -5.49 -13.36 -21.68
CA GLU A 3 -4.09 -13.38 -21.28
C GLU A 3 -3.57 -11.95 -21.11
N PHE A 4 -3.42 -11.52 -19.85
CA PHE A 4 -2.79 -10.25 -19.51
C PHE A 4 -1.28 -10.47 -19.60
N ARG A 5 -0.69 -10.23 -20.78
CA ARG A 5 0.76 -10.16 -20.95
C ARG A 5 1.18 -8.70 -20.81
N PRO A 6 1.57 -8.24 -19.61
CA PRO A 6 2.18 -6.92 -19.47
C PRO A 6 3.46 -6.90 -20.31
N GLY A 7 3.69 -5.79 -21.01
CA GLY A 7 4.95 -5.59 -21.71
C GLY A 7 6.13 -5.60 -20.72
N PRO A 8 7.36 -5.84 -21.18
CA PRO A 8 8.55 -5.82 -20.32
C PRO A 8 8.72 -4.48 -19.58
N ASP A 9 8.23 -3.38 -20.15
CA ASP A 9 8.25 -2.04 -19.55
C ASP A 9 7.32 -1.94 -18.33
N GLU A 10 6.09 -2.45 -18.44
CA GLU A 10 5.10 -2.43 -17.36
C GLU A 10 5.51 -3.35 -16.18
N LEU A 11 6.22 -4.45 -16.49
CA LEU A 11 6.83 -5.30 -15.46
C LEU A 11 7.97 -4.59 -14.74
N ASN A 12 8.79 -3.83 -15.47
CA ASN A 12 9.89 -3.07 -14.89
C ASN A 12 9.36 -1.95 -13.98
N GLU A 13 8.29 -1.27 -14.38
CA GLU A 13 7.61 -0.27 -13.55
C GLU A 13 7.04 -0.88 -12.27
N LYS A 14 6.33 -2.01 -12.36
CA LYS A 14 5.80 -2.72 -11.18
C LYS A 14 6.90 -3.26 -10.26
N ALA A 15 8.01 -3.76 -10.82
CA ALA A 15 9.15 -4.22 -10.04
C ALA A 15 9.82 -3.07 -9.29
N ARG A 16 9.98 -1.92 -9.96
CA ARG A 16 10.53 -0.70 -9.38
C ARG A 16 9.64 -0.14 -8.26
N GLU A 17 8.33 -0.17 -8.45
CA GLU A 17 7.36 0.17 -7.40
C GLU A 17 7.52 -0.73 -6.17
N ALA A 18 7.50 -2.05 -6.36
CA ALA A 18 7.65 -3.00 -5.26
C ALA A 18 8.96 -2.84 -4.49
N LEU A 19 10.07 -2.63 -5.20
CA LEU A 19 11.38 -2.41 -4.59
C LEU A 19 11.40 -1.14 -3.73
N LEU A 20 10.88 -0.03 -4.25
CA LEU A 20 10.87 1.24 -3.54
C LEU A 20 9.96 1.21 -2.29
N VAL A 21 8.84 0.49 -2.37
CA VAL A 21 7.96 0.25 -1.22
C VAL A 21 8.68 -0.53 -0.11
N GLU A 22 9.45 -1.56 -0.47
CA GLU A 22 10.22 -2.34 0.51
C GLU A 22 11.37 -1.53 1.13
N LEU A 23 12.06 -0.69 0.35
CA LEU A 23 13.06 0.26 0.87
C LEU A 23 12.44 1.28 1.83
N PHE A 24 11.24 1.78 1.54
CA PHE A 24 10.51 2.68 2.43
C PHE A 24 10.09 1.95 3.72
N ARG A 25 9.65 0.69 3.62
CA ARG A 25 9.32 -0.17 4.77
C ARG A 25 10.54 -0.43 5.66
N GLY A 26 11.70 -0.63 5.06
CA GLY A 26 13.00 -0.73 5.74
C GLY A 26 13.51 0.59 6.33
N ARG A 27 12.79 1.70 6.14
CA ARG A 27 13.21 3.08 6.47
C ARG A 27 14.51 3.52 5.80
N GLU A 28 14.91 2.87 4.70
CA GLU A 28 16.11 3.22 3.95
C GLU A 28 15.90 4.48 3.09
N ILE A 29 14.66 4.69 2.64
CA ILE A 29 14.26 5.89 1.91
C ILE A 29 13.13 6.63 2.62
N THR A 30 13.10 7.95 2.43
CA THR A 30 12.02 8.79 2.94
C THR A 30 10.83 8.85 1.99
N HIS A 31 9.67 9.26 2.50
CA HIS A 31 8.46 9.44 1.70
C HIS A 31 8.69 10.41 0.51
N ARG A 32 9.56 11.40 0.67
CA ARG A 32 9.89 12.34 -0.41
C ARG A 32 10.70 11.66 -1.51
N GLN A 33 11.72 10.88 -1.13
CA GLN A 33 12.56 10.13 -2.06
C GLN A 33 11.77 9.03 -2.79
N LEU A 34 10.81 8.41 -2.11
CA LEU A 34 9.88 7.46 -2.74
C LEU A 34 9.05 8.13 -3.85
N GLY A 35 8.45 9.29 -3.56
CA GLY A 35 7.68 10.06 -4.55
C GLY A 35 8.53 10.58 -5.70
N GLU A 36 9.71 11.13 -5.41
CA GLU A 36 10.66 11.59 -6.44
C GLU A 36 11.11 10.43 -7.35
N ALA A 37 11.35 9.23 -6.80
CA ALA A 37 11.71 8.05 -7.59
C ALA A 37 10.55 7.57 -8.47
N LEU A 38 9.33 7.55 -7.96
CA LEU A 38 8.15 7.12 -8.70
C LEU A 38 7.59 8.19 -9.65
N GLY A 39 8.10 9.43 -9.59
CA GLY A 39 7.52 10.56 -10.31
C GLY A 39 6.13 10.95 -9.79
N LEU A 40 5.79 10.54 -8.57
CA LEU A 40 4.47 10.71 -7.96
C LEU A 40 4.48 11.90 -7.01
N GLY A 41 3.35 12.62 -6.96
CA GLY A 41 3.13 13.64 -5.95
C GLY A 41 3.06 13.05 -4.53
N ARG A 42 3.11 13.92 -3.53
CA ARG A 42 3.02 13.52 -2.11
C ARG A 42 1.75 12.71 -1.82
N TYR A 43 0.61 13.14 -2.36
CA TYR A 43 -0.67 12.48 -2.13
C TYR A 43 -0.79 11.13 -2.86
N GLU A 44 -0.23 11.03 -4.06
CA GLU A 44 -0.22 9.79 -4.83
C GLU A 44 0.69 8.75 -4.16
N THR A 45 1.85 9.19 -3.68
CA THR A 45 2.78 8.36 -2.91
C THR A 45 2.14 7.83 -1.62
N ASP A 46 1.44 8.69 -0.87
CA ASP A 46 0.68 8.28 0.32
C ASP A 46 -0.42 7.26 -0.01
N GLY A 47 -1.15 7.48 -1.11
CA GLY A 47 -2.16 6.55 -1.61
C GLY A 47 -1.59 5.19 -1.99
N LEU A 48 -0.42 5.17 -2.63
CA LEU A 48 0.31 3.96 -3.01
C LEU A 48 0.78 3.20 -1.77
N LEU A 49 1.40 3.89 -0.80
CA LEU A 49 1.82 3.31 0.46
C LEU A 49 0.66 2.67 1.22
N LYS A 50 -0.50 3.35 1.28
CA LYS A 50 -1.73 2.81 1.87
C LYS A 50 -2.22 1.56 1.14
N ARG A 51 -2.18 1.52 -0.19
CA ARG A 51 -2.54 0.34 -0.99
C ARG A 51 -1.59 -0.83 -0.77
N CYS A 52 -0.30 -0.55 -0.63
CA CYS A 52 0.72 -1.53 -0.29
C CYS A 52 0.70 -1.96 1.18
N GLY A 53 -0.18 -1.39 2.01
CA GLY A 53 -0.27 -1.70 3.43
C GLY A 53 0.90 -1.15 4.27
N VAL A 54 1.73 -0.28 3.70
CA VAL A 54 2.85 0.32 4.40
C VAL A 54 2.36 1.55 5.16
N GLY A 55 2.27 1.44 6.48
CA GLY A 55 1.76 2.48 7.39
C GLY A 55 0.43 2.15 8.07
N LEU A 56 -0.27 1.10 7.64
CA LEU A 56 -1.36 0.50 8.40
C LEU A 56 -0.80 -0.69 9.17
N ASP A 57 -0.46 -0.48 10.45
CA ASP A 57 -0.34 -1.54 11.46
C ASP A 57 -1.73 -2.14 11.80
N VAL A 58 -2.57 -2.26 10.77
CA VAL A 58 -3.87 -2.88 10.80
C VAL A 58 -3.78 -3.96 9.75
N SER A 59 -3.12 -5.06 10.13
CA SER A 59 -3.19 -6.30 9.38
C SER A 59 -4.67 -6.54 9.03
N ALA A 60 -4.99 -6.92 7.80
CA ALA A 60 -6.38 -7.09 7.32
C ALA A 60 -7.22 -8.01 8.24
N GLU A 61 -6.56 -8.84 9.04
CA GLU A 61 -7.13 -9.63 10.13
C GLU A 61 -7.79 -8.78 11.24
N LYS A 62 -7.20 -7.65 11.63
CA LYS A 62 -7.70 -6.74 12.66
C LYS A 62 -8.96 -5.98 12.20
N ILE A 63 -9.12 -5.74 10.90
CA ILE A 63 -10.37 -5.20 10.32
C ILE A 63 -11.51 -6.22 10.46
N ARG A 64 -11.23 -7.51 10.26
CA ARG A 64 -12.25 -8.58 10.46
C ARG A 64 -12.67 -8.72 11.93
N GLN A 65 -11.75 -8.50 12.88
CA GLN A 65 -12.07 -8.51 14.31
C GLN A 65 -12.93 -7.32 14.78
N GLY A 66 -12.89 -6.18 14.08
CA GLY A 66 -13.67 -4.98 14.45
C GLY A 66 -15.19 -5.07 14.19
N CYS A 67 -15.64 -6.01 13.35
CA CYS A 67 -17.06 -6.14 12.99
C CYS A 67 -17.91 -6.83 14.07
N GLY A 68 -17.28 -7.48 15.07
CA GLY A 68 -17.98 -8.17 16.16
C GLY A 68 -18.35 -7.31 17.37
N LEU A 69 -17.80 -6.10 17.51
CA LEU A 69 -17.94 -5.28 18.73
C LEU A 69 -19.08 -4.27 18.68
N LEU A 70 -19.61 -3.96 17.50
CA LEU A 70 -20.68 -2.96 17.32
C LEU A 70 -22.09 -3.50 17.62
N GLY A 71 -22.22 -4.81 17.88
CA GLY A 71 -23.51 -5.47 18.15
C GLY A 71 -23.99 -5.46 19.61
N GLN A 72 -23.20 -4.95 20.56
CA GLN A 72 -23.49 -5.09 22.00
C GLN A 72 -23.85 -3.77 22.71
N ALA A 73 -24.08 -2.68 21.98
CA ALA A 73 -24.69 -1.49 22.54
C ALA A 73 -26.22 -1.66 22.55
N ARG A 74 -26.76 -2.37 23.55
CA ARG A 74 -28.18 -2.26 23.89
C ARG A 74 -28.40 -0.88 24.50
N PRO A 75 -29.28 -0.03 23.92
CA PRO A 75 -29.70 1.19 24.61
C PRO A 75 -30.55 0.79 25.83
N SER A 76 -30.19 1.33 27.00
CA SER A 76 -30.98 1.25 28.24
C SER A 76 -32.21 2.16 28.18
#